data_AF-A0A834ETH7-F1
#
_entry.id   AF-A0A834ETH7-F1
#
_cell.length_a   1.000
_cell.length_b   1.000
_cell.length_c   1.000
_cell.angle_alpha   90.00
_cell.angle_beta   90.00
_cell.angle_gamma   90.00
#
_symmetry.space_group_name_H-M   'P 1'
#
loop_
_entity.id
_entity.type
_entity.pdbx_description
1 polymer ?
#
loop_
_entity_poly.entity_id
_entity_poly.type
_entity_poly.pdbx_seq_one_letter_code
_entity_poly.pdbx_strand_id
1 'polypeptide(L)'
;MARCCFYAVGTLSLLLLVTSVTLLVARVFQKAVDQTIEKNIVLRNGSETFDSWKKPPLPVYSQFYFFNVTNPEEILRGEIPRLEEVGPYTYSETGDVRTMVFPVMHVNESVLIDKETASRLKSVVNTTLIVTNIPYIVMALGVFFGLIFTWLACRGQGSMDEGTADERAPLIRT
;
A
#
# COMPACT_ATOMS: atom_id res chain seq x y z
N MET A 1 -23.11 -24.84 28.49
CA MET A 1 -22.61 -24.74 27.10
C MET A 1 -23.12 -23.50 26.37
N ALA A 2 -24.42 -23.17 26.41
CA ALA A 2 -25.01 -22.01 25.71
C ALA A 2 -24.44 -20.62 26.08
N ARG A 3 -24.07 -20.38 27.35
CA ARG A 3 -23.49 -19.09 27.80
C ARG A 3 -22.11 -18.81 27.20
N CYS A 4 -21.28 -19.84 26.97
CA CYS A 4 -19.96 -19.66 26.32
C CYS A 4 -20.11 -19.33 24.83
N CYS A 5 -21.03 -19.98 24.12
CA CYS A 5 -21.30 -19.69 22.71
C CYS A 5 -21.81 -18.26 22.53
N PHE A 6 -22.60 -17.74 23.46
CA PHE A 6 -23.10 -16.37 23.43
C PHE A 6 -21.98 -15.34 23.53
N TYR A 7 -21.08 -15.46 24.51
CA TYR A 7 -19.92 -14.56 24.62
C TYR A 7 -18.94 -14.71 23.45
N ALA A 8 -18.77 -15.92 22.91
CA ALA A 8 -17.91 -16.15 21.75
C ALA A 8 -18.42 -15.43 20.48
N VAL A 9 -19.73 -15.34 20.28
CA VAL A 9 -20.32 -14.59 19.14
C VAL A 9 -20.09 -13.09 19.31
N GLY A 10 -20.25 -12.57 20.53
CA GLY A 10 -20.00 -11.16 20.84
C GLY A 10 -18.53 -10.77 20.65
N THR A 11 -17.59 -11.58 21.15
CA THR A 11 -16.15 -11.33 20.97
C THR A 11 -15.72 -11.44 19.51
N LEU A 12 -16.26 -12.43 18.76
CA LEU A 12 -16.00 -12.57 17.33
C LEU A 12 -16.51 -11.36 16.52
N SER A 13 -17.72 -10.88 16.81
CA SER A 13 -18.27 -9.67 16.16
C SER A 13 -17.37 -8.46 16.40
N LEU A 14 -16.91 -8.23 17.65
CA LEU A 14 -16.02 -7.13 17.98
C LEU A 14 -14.68 -7.24 17.23
N LEU A 15 -14.07 -8.42 17.17
CA LEU A 15 -12.82 -8.64 16.43
C LEU A 15 -12.97 -8.36 14.93
N LEU A 16 -14.07 -8.79 14.32
CA LEU A 16 -14.34 -8.54 12.90
C LEU A 16 -14.53 -7.03 12.63
N LEU A 17 -15.21 -6.30 13.51
CA LEU A 17 -15.37 -4.85 13.36
C LEU A 17 -14.04 -4.10 13.53
N VAL A 18 -13.25 -4.45 14.55
CA VAL A 18 -11.94 -3.80 14.78
C VAL A 18 -10.98 -4.06 13.61
N THR A 19 -10.93 -5.29 13.10
CA THR A 19 -10.09 -5.64 11.95
C THR A 19 -10.51 -4.89 10.68
N SER A 20 -11.81 -4.81 10.40
CA SER A 20 -12.34 -4.02 9.27
C SER A 20 -11.95 -2.55 9.36
N VAL A 21 -12.17 -1.91 10.52
CA VAL A 21 -11.83 -0.50 10.75
C VAL A 21 -10.34 -0.25 10.56
N THR A 22 -9.49 -1.13 11.11
CA THR A 22 -8.03 -1.02 10.99
C THR A 22 -7.60 -1.07 9.52
N LEU A 23 -8.15 -1.99 8.72
CA LEU A 23 -7.87 -2.08 7.29
C LEU A 23 -8.30 -0.83 6.53
N LEU A 24 -9.45 -0.24 6.86
CA LEU A 24 -9.94 0.98 6.22
C LEU A 24 -9.04 2.19 6.54
N VAL A 25 -8.64 2.36 7.81
CA VAL A 25 -7.74 3.44 8.23
C VAL A 25 -6.40 3.34 7.50
N ALA A 26 -5.83 2.14 7.40
CA ALA A 26 -4.60 1.93 6.65
C ALA A 26 -4.72 2.37 5.18
N ARG A 27 -5.85 2.07 4.52
CA ARG A 27 -6.09 2.46 3.12
C ARG A 27 -6.23 3.97 2.94
N VAL A 28 -6.93 4.64 3.85
CA VAL A 28 -7.06 6.11 3.83
C VAL A 28 -5.70 6.77 4.03
N PHE A 29 -4.89 6.26 4.96
CA PHE A 29 -3.55 6.76 5.22
C PHE A 29 -2.65 6.63 3.98
N GLN A 30 -2.60 5.46 3.35
CA GLN A 30 -1.82 5.26 2.12
C GLN A 30 -2.23 6.27 1.03
N LYS A 31 -3.54 6.42 0.78
CA LYS A 31 -4.03 7.38 -0.21
C LYS A 31 -3.66 8.84 0.12
N ALA A 32 -3.70 9.22 1.40
CA ALA A 32 -3.31 10.57 1.83
C ALA A 32 -1.81 10.82 1.64
N VAL A 33 -0.97 9.82 1.91
CA VAL A 33 0.47 9.86 1.64
C VAL A 33 0.72 10.01 0.16
N ASP A 34 0.13 9.16 -0.68
CA ASP A 34 0.32 9.20 -2.15
C ASP A 34 -0.08 10.56 -2.72
N GLN A 35 -1.22 11.11 -2.31
CA GLN A 35 -1.68 12.44 -2.73
C GLN A 35 -0.74 13.56 -2.30
N THR A 36 -0.10 13.42 -1.14
CA THR A 36 0.86 14.39 -0.62
C THR A 36 2.17 14.30 -1.40
N ILE A 37 2.65 13.09 -1.66
CA ILE A 37 3.83 12.83 -2.49
C ILE A 37 3.60 13.41 -3.89
N GLU A 38 2.51 13.03 -4.57
CA GLU A 38 2.17 13.51 -5.91
C GLU A 38 2.18 15.03 -6.01
N LYS A 39 1.65 15.74 -5.01
CA LYS A 39 1.64 17.22 -5.00
C LYS A 39 3.02 17.82 -4.81
N ASN A 40 3.87 17.20 -4.00
CA ASN A 40 5.19 17.73 -3.64
C ASN A 40 6.27 17.38 -4.67
N ILE A 41 6.13 16.26 -5.40
CA ILE A 41 7.11 15.86 -6.43
C ILE A 41 6.97 16.65 -7.74
N VAL A 42 5.88 17.39 -7.94
CA VAL A 42 5.70 18.18 -9.17
C VAL A 42 6.72 19.32 -9.19
N LEU A 43 7.47 19.40 -10.30
CA LEU A 43 8.33 20.53 -10.61
C LEU A 43 7.48 21.78 -10.85
N ARG A 44 7.32 22.60 -9.80
CA ARG A 44 6.62 23.89 -9.86
C ARG A 44 7.63 25.00 -9.57
N ASN A 45 7.58 26.08 -10.35
CA ASN A 45 8.41 27.25 -10.10
C ASN A 45 8.18 27.75 -8.66
N GLY A 46 9.24 27.80 -7.85
CA GLY A 46 9.21 28.21 -6.44
C GLY A 46 9.04 27.07 -5.42
N SER A 47 9.01 25.79 -5.83
CA SER A 47 9.07 24.66 -4.89
C SER A 47 10.52 24.25 -4.59
N GLU A 48 10.76 23.74 -3.37
CA GLU A 48 12.08 23.23 -2.95
C GLU A 48 12.58 22.07 -3.84
N THR A 49 11.65 21.23 -4.32
CA THR A 49 11.95 20.15 -5.26
C THR A 49 12.45 20.68 -6.60
N PHE A 50 11.89 21.79 -7.09
CA PHE A 50 12.36 22.43 -8.31
C PHE A 50 13.76 23.03 -8.13
N ASP A 51 14.02 23.67 -7.00
CA ASP A 51 15.35 24.22 -6.69
C ASP A 51 16.40 23.11 -6.53
N SER A 52 16.04 22.01 -5.86
CA SER A 52 16.91 20.83 -5.70
C SER A 52 17.16 20.12 -7.03
N TRP A 53 16.17 20.07 -7.92
CA TRP A 53 16.33 19.53 -9.26
C TRP A 53 17.24 20.41 -10.13
N LYS A 54 17.09 21.73 -10.03
CA LYS A 54 17.92 22.70 -10.76
C LYS A 54 19.37 22.69 -10.28
N LYS A 55 19.58 22.54 -8.99
CA LYS A 55 20.90 22.48 -8.37
C LYS A 55 20.95 21.31 -7.38
N PRO A 56 21.34 20.11 -7.85
CA PRO A 56 21.45 18.94 -6.98
C PRO A 56 22.37 19.26 -5.80
N PRO A 57 21.97 18.97 -4.56
CA PRO A 57 22.76 19.29 -3.37
C PRO A 57 24.03 18.44 -3.26
N LEU A 58 24.10 17.31 -3.98
CA LEU A 58 25.24 16.42 -3.98
C LEU A 58 25.86 16.34 -5.38
N PRO A 59 27.20 16.49 -5.49
CA PRO A 59 27.87 16.30 -6.76
C PRO A 59 27.80 14.83 -7.18
N VAL A 60 27.38 14.61 -8.42
CA VAL A 60 27.38 13.28 -9.05
C VAL A 60 28.70 13.11 -9.79
N TYR A 61 29.36 11.98 -9.56
CA TYR A 61 30.61 11.62 -10.22
C TYR A 61 30.40 10.38 -11.07
N SER A 62 30.81 10.44 -12.34
CA SER A 62 30.90 9.29 -13.22
C SER A 62 32.34 8.80 -13.27
N GLN A 63 32.54 7.52 -12.94
CA GLN A 63 33.84 6.86 -12.93
C GLN A 63 33.93 5.85 -14.05
N PHE A 64 34.90 6.01 -14.95
CA PHE A 64 35.14 5.09 -16.03
C PHE A 64 36.38 4.24 -15.75
N TYR A 65 36.23 2.95 -15.98
CA TYR A 65 37.30 1.96 -15.91
C TYR A 65 37.48 1.37 -17.30
N PHE A 66 38.72 1.30 -17.75
CA PHE A 66 39.08 0.71 -19.04
C PHE A 66 39.90 -0.54 -18.80
N PHE A 67 39.79 -1.50 -19.70
CA PHE A 67 40.63 -2.69 -19.69
C PHE A 67 41.72 -2.53 -20.74
N ASN A 68 42.96 -2.35 -20.28
CA ASN A 68 44.13 -2.36 -21.12
C ASN A 68 44.45 -3.80 -21.55
N VAL A 69 44.74 -4.01 -22.84
CA VAL A 69 45.06 -5.33 -23.39
C VAL A 69 46.58 -5.51 -23.36
N THR A 70 47.07 -6.52 -22.64
CA THR A 70 48.52 -6.74 -22.44
C THR A 70 49.14 -7.72 -23.43
N ASN A 71 48.34 -8.50 -24.16
CA ASN A 71 48.79 -9.53 -25.11
C ASN A 71 48.09 -9.44 -26.50
N PRO A 72 48.12 -8.29 -27.18
CA PRO A 72 47.36 -8.09 -28.43
C PRO A 72 47.79 -9.04 -29.56
N GLU A 73 49.10 -9.31 -29.69
CA GLU A 73 49.64 -10.17 -30.77
C GLU A 73 49.24 -11.64 -30.58
N GLU A 74 49.17 -12.11 -29.33
CA GLU A 74 48.72 -13.46 -28.97
C GLU A 74 47.23 -13.65 -29.27
N ILE A 75 46.42 -12.61 -29.02
CA ILE A 75 44.98 -12.63 -29.32
C ILE A 75 44.74 -12.83 -30.82
N LEU A 76 45.52 -12.16 -31.67
CA LEU A 76 45.43 -12.33 -33.12
C LEU A 76 45.73 -13.78 -33.57
N ARG A 77 46.47 -14.54 -32.77
CA ARG A 77 46.76 -15.96 -32.99
C ARG A 77 45.74 -16.91 -32.36
N GLY A 78 44.68 -16.39 -31.71
CA GLY A 78 43.61 -17.16 -31.09
C GLY A 78 43.82 -17.48 -29.61
N GLU A 79 44.82 -16.87 -28.96
CA GLU A 79 45.00 -17.02 -27.51
C GLU A 79 43.99 -16.16 -26.71
N ILE A 80 43.86 -16.47 -25.41
CA ILE A 80 42.93 -15.79 -24.51
C ILE A 80 43.46 -14.37 -24.17
N PRO A 81 42.63 -13.31 -24.29
CA PRO A 81 43.01 -11.96 -23.90
C PRO A 81 43.36 -11.82 -22.41
N ARG A 82 44.42 -11.08 -22.12
CA ARG A 82 44.88 -10.67 -20.78
C ARG A 82 44.62 -9.19 -20.60
N LEU A 83 43.74 -8.87 -19.67
CA LEU A 83 43.26 -7.53 -19.42
C LEU A 83 43.81 -7.01 -18.08
N GLU A 84 44.23 -5.75 -18.07
CA GLU A 84 44.60 -5.01 -16.87
C GLU A 84 43.64 -3.83 -16.71
N GLU A 85 43.00 -3.70 -15.55
CA GLU A 85 42.09 -2.60 -15.27
C GLU A 85 42.86 -1.29 -15.07
N VAL A 86 42.46 -0.24 -15.78
CA VAL A 86 43.04 1.10 -15.71
C VAL A 86 41.92 2.09 -15.37
N GLY A 87 42.04 2.73 -14.20
CA GLY A 87 41.06 3.69 -13.71
C GLY A 87 41.19 3.95 -12.19
N PRO A 88 40.26 4.73 -11.61
CA PRO A 88 39.11 5.36 -12.25
C PRO A 88 39.44 6.72 -12.91
N TYR A 89 38.89 6.94 -14.11
CA TYR A 89 38.79 8.28 -14.71
C TYR A 89 37.48 8.93 -14.22
N THR A 90 37.60 9.90 -13.31
CA THR A 90 36.45 10.50 -12.61
C THR A 90 36.04 11.84 -13.25
N TYR A 91 34.77 11.97 -13.64
CA TYR A 91 34.17 13.19 -14.17
C TYR A 91 33.06 13.69 -13.24
N SER A 92 33.00 14.99 -12.96
CA SER A 92 31.90 15.60 -12.20
C SER A 92 30.78 16.02 -13.16
N GLU A 93 29.57 15.53 -12.92
CA GLU A 93 28.39 15.86 -13.74
C GLU A 93 27.70 17.16 -13.29
N THR A 94 28.11 17.69 -12.14
CA THR A 94 27.50 18.85 -11.46
C THR A 94 27.90 20.22 -12.02
N GLY A 95 28.47 20.27 -13.23
CA GLY A 95 28.87 21.53 -13.85
C GLY A 95 27.70 22.25 -14.51
N ASP A 96 27.20 23.33 -13.87
CA ASP A 96 26.32 24.39 -14.42
C ASP A 96 25.62 24.02 -15.75
N VAL A 97 24.50 23.28 -15.65
CA VAL A 97 23.64 23.04 -16.81
C VAL A 97 22.96 24.35 -17.18
N ARG A 98 23.60 25.15 -18.05
CA ARG A 98 23.15 26.50 -18.42
C ARG A 98 21.83 26.50 -19.20
N THR A 99 21.53 25.42 -19.91
CA THR A 99 20.30 25.26 -20.71
C THR A 99 19.93 23.79 -20.79
N MET A 100 18.84 23.40 -20.10
CA MET A 100 18.20 22.10 -20.30
C MET A 100 16.98 22.32 -21.18
N VAL A 101 17.08 21.93 -22.45
CA VAL A 101 15.91 21.83 -23.33
C VAL A 101 15.12 20.63 -22.85
N PHE A 102 13.95 20.83 -22.24
CA PHE A 102 13.08 19.74 -21.84
C PHE A 102 12.38 19.21 -23.11
N PRO A 103 12.76 18.04 -23.65
CA PRO A 103 12.07 17.52 -24.81
C PRO A 103 10.71 17.02 -24.33
N VAL A 104 9.66 17.82 -24.57
CA VAL A 104 8.28 17.33 -24.43
C VAL A 104 8.06 16.34 -25.57
N MET A 105 8.44 15.08 -25.35
CA MET A 105 8.05 14.00 -26.25
C MET A 105 6.57 13.72 -26.04
N HIS A 106 5.76 14.17 -26.99
CA HIS A 106 4.37 13.74 -27.10
C HIS A 106 4.36 12.39 -27.83
N VAL A 107 4.33 11.29 -27.07
CA VAL A 107 4.24 9.94 -27.63
C VAL A 107 2.77 9.59 -27.84
N ASN A 108 2.37 9.34 -29.09
CA ASN A 108 1.03 8.80 -29.40
C ASN A 108 1.03 7.29 -29.17
N GLU A 109 1.09 6.88 -27.91
CA GLU A 109 1.09 5.48 -27.50
C GLU A 109 -0.32 4.90 -27.57
N SER A 110 -0.64 4.26 -28.69
CA SER A 110 -1.74 3.27 -28.75
C SER A 110 -1.14 1.87 -28.67
N VAL A 111 -1.30 1.20 -27.54
CA VAL A 111 -0.88 -0.20 -27.38
C VAL A 111 -2.04 -1.11 -27.79
N LEU A 112 -1.80 -2.05 -28.70
CA LEU A 112 -2.77 -3.09 -29.02
C LEU A 112 -2.78 -4.10 -27.88
N ILE A 113 -3.87 -4.14 -27.10
CA ILE A 113 -4.03 -5.15 -26.05
C ILE A 113 -4.34 -6.49 -26.72
N ASP A 114 -3.32 -7.34 -26.79
CA ASP A 114 -3.48 -8.73 -27.22
C ASP A 114 -4.31 -9.53 -26.18
N LYS A 115 -4.83 -10.68 -26.60
CA LYS A 115 -5.72 -11.49 -25.76
C LYS A 115 -5.04 -11.97 -24.47
N GLU A 116 -3.73 -12.22 -24.48
CA GLU A 116 -2.98 -12.64 -23.30
C GLU A 116 -2.89 -11.49 -22.31
N THR A 117 -2.47 -10.30 -22.76
CA THR A 117 -2.41 -9.09 -21.93
C THR A 117 -3.79 -8.71 -21.38
N ALA A 118 -4.85 -8.80 -22.18
CA ALA A 118 -6.23 -8.57 -21.71
C ALA A 118 -6.62 -9.54 -20.58
N SER A 119 -6.24 -10.81 -20.69
CA SER A 119 -6.53 -11.82 -19.67
C SER A 119 -5.79 -11.54 -18.36
N ARG A 120 -4.52 -11.13 -18.44
CA ARG A 120 -3.71 -10.72 -17.27
C ARG A 120 -4.29 -9.47 -16.62
N LEU A 121 -4.64 -8.47 -17.40
CA LEU A 121 -5.26 -7.25 -16.91
C LEU A 121 -6.59 -7.53 -16.20
N LYS A 122 -7.42 -8.40 -16.78
CA LYS A 122 -8.67 -8.84 -16.15
C LYS A 122 -8.43 -9.50 -14.79
N SER A 123 -7.41 -10.33 -14.68
CA SER A 123 -7.01 -10.96 -13.41
C SER A 123 -6.57 -9.94 -12.36
N VAL A 124 -5.74 -8.97 -12.75
CA VAL A 124 -5.28 -7.88 -11.87
C VAL A 124 -6.46 -7.05 -11.40
N VAL A 125 -7.32 -6.58 -12.32
CA VAL A 125 -8.50 -5.77 -11.99
C VAL A 125 -9.45 -6.54 -11.05
N ASN A 126 -9.71 -7.82 -11.32
CA ASN A 126 -10.57 -8.64 -10.47
C ASN A 126 -9.96 -8.83 -9.07
N THR A 127 -8.66 -9.11 -8.99
CA THR A 127 -7.95 -9.25 -7.71
C THR A 127 -7.99 -7.94 -6.91
N THR A 128 -7.71 -6.80 -7.55
CA THR A 128 -7.79 -5.48 -6.92
C THR A 128 -9.20 -5.16 -6.44
N LEU A 129 -10.23 -5.48 -7.23
CA LEU A 129 -11.62 -5.27 -6.86
C LEU A 129 -11.99 -6.10 -5.62
N ILE A 130 -11.61 -7.38 -5.60
CA ILE A 130 -11.82 -8.26 -4.44
C ILE A 130 -11.11 -7.70 -3.21
N VAL A 131 -9.81 -7.42 -3.30
CA VAL A 131 -9.00 -6.92 -2.17
C VAL A 131 -9.54 -5.59 -1.63
N THR A 132 -9.98 -4.71 -2.52
CA THR A 132 -10.56 -3.41 -2.13
C THR A 132 -11.90 -3.58 -1.39
N ASN A 133 -12.63 -4.66 -1.67
CA ASN A 133 -13.92 -4.93 -1.07
C ASN A 133 -13.88 -5.75 0.24
N ILE A 134 -12.76 -6.43 0.55
CA ILE A 134 -12.59 -7.25 1.77
C ILE A 134 -13.01 -6.53 3.06
N PRO A 135 -12.57 -5.28 3.34
CA PRO A 135 -12.91 -4.61 4.61
C PRO A 135 -14.42 -4.42 4.79
N TYR A 136 -15.17 -4.16 3.71
CA TYR A 136 -16.62 -4.00 3.74
C TYR A 136 -17.35 -5.33 3.95
N ILE A 137 -16.84 -6.43 3.37
CA ILE A 137 -17.38 -7.77 3.60
C ILE A 137 -17.21 -8.17 5.06
N VAL A 138 -16.01 -7.96 5.62
CA VAL A 138 -15.71 -8.24 7.03
C VAL A 138 -16.56 -7.36 7.96
N MET A 139 -16.77 -6.09 7.61
CA MET A 139 -17.67 -5.19 8.34
C MET A 139 -19.10 -5.72 8.37
N ALA A 140 -19.64 -6.12 7.21
CA ALA A 140 -20.99 -6.63 7.10
C ALA A 140 -21.20 -7.90 7.95
N LEU A 141 -20.22 -8.81 7.96
CA LEU A 141 -20.25 -10.00 8.82
C LEU A 141 -20.20 -9.64 10.30
N GLY A 142 -19.34 -8.69 10.69
CA GLY A 142 -19.25 -8.19 12.06
C GLY A 142 -20.57 -7.59 12.56
N VAL A 143 -21.21 -6.75 11.74
CA VAL A 143 -22.52 -6.16 12.03
C VAL A 143 -23.61 -7.23 12.12
N PHE A 144 -23.63 -8.19 11.19
CA PHE A 144 -24.60 -9.28 11.19
C PHE A 144 -24.54 -10.12 12.47
N PHE A 145 -23.35 -10.53 12.90
CA PHE A 145 -23.18 -11.27 14.16
C PHE A 145 -23.50 -10.40 15.39
N GLY A 146 -23.21 -9.09 15.34
CA GLY A 146 -23.58 -8.15 16.41
C GLY A 146 -25.10 -7.99 16.55
N LEU A 147 -25.84 -7.93 15.44
CA LEU A 147 -27.31 -7.90 15.45
C LEU A 147 -27.90 -9.20 16.00
N ILE A 148 -27.33 -10.35 15.64
CA ILE A 148 -27.75 -11.64 16.21
C ILE A 148 -27.50 -11.68 17.73
N PHE A 149 -26.32 -11.23 18.17
CA PHE A 149 -25.97 -11.18 19.59
C PHE A 149 -26.93 -10.28 20.38
N THR A 150 -27.20 -9.07 19.89
CA THR A 150 -28.12 -8.11 20.54
C THR A 150 -29.55 -8.62 20.56
N TRP A 151 -30.04 -9.21 19.47
CA TRP A 151 -31.37 -9.82 19.43
C TRP A 151 -31.52 -10.99 20.43
N LEU A 152 -30.51 -11.87 20.52
CA LEU A 152 -30.47 -12.95 21.50
C LEU A 152 -30.39 -12.43 22.94
N ALA A 153 -29.64 -11.35 23.18
CA ALA A 153 -29.54 -10.70 24.49
C ALA A 153 -30.89 -10.14 24.94
N CYS A 154 -31.56 -9.37 24.07
CA CYS A 154 -32.86 -8.76 24.35
C CYS A 154 -33.95 -9.83 24.58
N ARG A 155 -33.88 -10.97 23.89
CA ARG A 155 -34.85 -12.06 24.06
C ARG A 155 -34.66 -12.84 25.37
N GLY A 156 -33.43 -12.89 25.90
CA GLY A 156 -33.13 -13.55 27.19
C GLY A 156 -33.48 -12.73 28.43
N GLN A 157 -33.63 -11.41 28.29
CA GLN A 157 -33.90 -10.50 29.41
C GLN A 157 -35.38 -10.46 29.81
N GLY A 158 -36.29 -10.77 28.88
CA GLY A 158 -37.74 -10.81 29.14
C GLY A 158 -38.22 -11.91 30.09
N SER A 159 -37.34 -12.80 30.58
CA SER A 159 -37.70 -13.84 31.55
C SER A 159 -37.08 -13.66 32.95
N MET A 160 -36.32 -12.58 33.20
CA MET A 160 -35.67 -12.34 34.51
C MET A 160 -36.28 -11.19 35.31
N ASP A 161 -37.20 -10.41 34.74
CA ASP A 161 -37.88 -9.29 35.43
C ASP A 161 -39.22 -9.70 36.08
N GLU A 162 -39.45 -11.00 36.30
CA GLU A 162 -40.59 -11.45 37.10
C GLU A 162 -40.19 -11.44 38.58
N GLY A 163 -40.17 -10.25 39.18
CA GLY A 163 -39.86 -10.06 40.61
C GLY A 163 -40.69 -11.00 41.48
N THR A 164 -40.03 -11.64 42.46
CA THR A 164 -40.60 -12.60 43.41
C THR A 164 -41.85 -12.00 44.06
N ALA A 165 -42.88 -12.82 44.27
CA ALA A 165 -44.17 -12.37 44.81
C ALA A 165 -44.06 -11.50 46.08
N ASP A 166 -42.98 -11.68 46.84
CA ASP A 166 -42.64 -10.95 48.06
C ASP A 166 -42.32 -9.47 47.82
N GLU A 167 -41.84 -9.09 46.63
CA GLU A 167 -41.61 -7.69 46.22
C GLU A 167 -42.89 -6.99 45.72
N ARG A 168 -43.95 -7.76 45.44
CA ARG A 168 -45.26 -7.21 45.00
C ARG A 168 -46.25 -6.99 46.15
N ALA A 169 -45.90 -7.40 47.37
CA ALA A 169 -46.76 -7.23 48.53
C ALA A 169 -46.76 -5.76 49.00
N PRO A 170 -47.92 -5.14 49.29
CA PRO A 170 -47.97 -3.78 49.81
C PRO A 170 -47.33 -3.72 51.20
N LEU A 171 -46.41 -2.76 51.39
CA LEU A 171 -45.65 -2.55 52.64
C LEU A 171 -46.51 -2.07 53.82
N ILE A 172 -47.80 -1.80 53.62
CA ILE A 172 -48.72 -1.41 54.68
C ILE A 172 -49.73 -2.53 54.89
N ARG A 173 -49.60 -3.23 56.01
CA ARG A 173 -50.66 -4.06 56.58
C ARG A 173 -51.54 -3.15 57.45
N THR A 174 -52.65 -2.67 56.89
CA THR A 174 -53.76 -2.09 57.67
C THR A 174 -54.48 -3.13 58.50
#